data_AF-A0AAE1I0M3-F1
#
_entry.id   AF-A0AAE1I0M3-F1
#
_cell.length_a   1.000
_cell.length_b   1.000
_cell.length_c   1.000
_cell.angle_alpha   90.00
_cell.angle_beta   90.00
_cell.angle_gamma   90.00
#
_symmetry.space_group_name_H-M   'P 1'
#
loop_
_entity.id
_entity.type
_entity.pdbx_description
1 polymer ?
#
loop_
_entity_poly.entity_id
_entity_poly.type
_entity_poly.pdbx_seq_one_letter_code
_entity_poly.pdbx_strand_id
1 'polypeptide(L)'
;MFRSREIPRLAQQGIYPPSDAFTVVETNDQVDKFNADFLRTLDTEACQSPSMDVCLGEGSAQARQRELERVQGWPISKTQGLPRNLEGRVSAPYMVTVNLATPDGLTNGSCGTLRHIQWGRTGDGQRIPIRLYIEFADESVGRQTRADNRAVMARDGVDGRLTPIERVSRSFVARLGSLFKIVRKQFPLVVCKALTVWKCQGSTMRAVVVVMREERRMERRPFYVGTSRATSLQGLFIEGTYRRPAAPGPNDSVLVEVQRLELPENAVEFSIQFPELHTDGEGLVALFHNIVSLCKHHSHVLQDLSYTRSDIIMLCETRTMPLDDISIPGFELLHRRDCVRATRHPFGTTLYVRQGLSGRVEVIFDEPSVTVWRDCHLHSFVDVVGILLSGQRTAGIVFLHRSPQSTMSNFRQHFGACMQSLQERGVETITVVGDFNINLQDATAATPLLRYMGGFGLQIMVDETAVSTDNGTLIDLCFSNDTSVRSYITESVISDHKPVWFKLDRL
;
A
#
# COMPACT_ATOMS: atom_id res chain seq x y z
N MET A 1 -34.37 1.63 9.83
CA MET A 1 -32.96 1.56 10.29
C MET A 1 -32.64 2.69 11.28
N PHE A 2 -32.33 3.94 10.90
CA PHE A 2 -31.84 4.95 11.85
C PHE A 2 -32.77 5.31 13.03
N ARG A 3 -34.11 5.33 12.86
CA ARG A 3 -35.03 5.57 13.99
C ARG A 3 -34.88 4.56 15.12
N SER A 4 -34.50 3.30 14.84
CA SER A 4 -34.30 2.31 15.90
C SER A 4 -32.99 2.52 16.68
N ARG A 5 -32.20 3.53 16.31
CA ARG A 5 -30.92 3.88 16.96
C ARG A 5 -31.03 5.11 17.86
N GLU A 6 -32.22 5.70 18.01
CA GLU A 6 -32.48 6.77 18.99
C GLU A 6 -32.26 6.26 20.41
N ILE A 7 -31.42 6.94 21.20
CA ILE A 7 -31.06 6.53 22.57
C ILE A 7 -32.31 6.29 23.44
N PRO A 8 -33.36 7.14 23.44
CA PRO A 8 -34.56 6.88 24.24
C PRO A 8 -35.24 5.55 23.92
N ARG A 9 -35.20 5.08 22.66
CA ARG A 9 -35.78 3.78 22.27
C ARG A 9 -34.90 2.62 22.65
N LEU A 10 -33.59 2.76 22.50
CA LEU A 10 -32.62 1.74 22.91
C LEU A 10 -32.62 1.56 24.43
N ALA A 11 -32.80 2.65 25.18
CA ALA A 11 -32.91 2.62 26.63
C ALA A 11 -34.11 1.78 27.13
N GLN A 12 -35.23 1.75 26.39
CA GLN A 12 -36.37 0.88 26.70
C GLN A 12 -36.02 -0.62 26.59
N GLN A 13 -34.92 -0.95 25.90
CA GLN A 13 -34.39 -2.30 25.74
C GLN A 13 -33.16 -2.56 26.63
N GLY A 14 -32.82 -1.63 27.53
CA GLY A 14 -31.62 -1.71 28.37
C GLY A 14 -30.30 -1.49 27.60
N ILE A 15 -30.36 -0.95 26.39
CA ILE A 15 -29.18 -0.69 25.55
C ILE A 15 -28.78 0.78 25.69
N TYR A 16 -27.55 1.02 26.13
CA TYR A 16 -26.99 2.36 26.29
C TYR A 16 -25.69 2.51 25.48
N PRO A 17 -25.34 3.74 25.06
CA PRO A 17 -24.02 4.01 24.49
C PRO A 17 -22.93 3.58 25.48
N PRO A 18 -21.88 2.88 25.04
CA PRO A 18 -20.80 2.49 25.93
C PRO A 18 -20.01 3.74 26.37
N SER A 19 -19.37 3.65 27.54
CA SER A 19 -18.68 4.79 28.17
C SER A 19 -17.52 5.36 27.35
N ASP A 20 -16.98 4.58 26.41
CA ASP A 20 -15.92 4.94 25.48
C ASP A 20 -16.44 5.50 24.14
N ALA A 21 -17.76 5.53 23.89
CA ALA A 21 -18.32 6.03 22.64
C ALA A 21 -18.01 7.52 22.41
N PHE A 22 -17.58 7.89 21.21
CA PHE A 22 -17.37 9.29 20.86
C PHE A 22 -18.70 9.98 20.54
N THR A 23 -18.83 11.25 20.92
CA THR A 23 -19.98 12.09 20.58
C THR A 23 -19.64 12.96 19.38
N VAL A 24 -20.50 12.99 18.36
CA VAL A 24 -20.34 13.79 17.16
C VAL A 24 -21.41 14.88 17.12
N VAL A 25 -20.96 16.13 16.98
CA VAL A 25 -21.79 17.34 16.99
C VAL A 25 -21.46 18.26 15.82
N GLU A 26 -22.30 19.27 15.53
CA GLU A 26 -22.09 20.16 14.37
C GLU A 26 -21.14 21.33 14.68
N THR A 27 -21.09 21.85 15.91
CA THR A 27 -20.37 23.09 16.24
C THR A 27 -19.31 22.90 17.34
N ASN A 28 -18.28 23.76 17.34
CA ASN A 28 -17.25 23.73 18.39
C ASN A 28 -17.83 24.07 19.77
N ASP A 29 -18.79 24.99 19.86
CA ASP A 29 -19.43 25.31 21.15
C ASP A 29 -20.11 24.09 21.78
N GLN A 30 -20.70 23.21 20.96
CA GLN A 30 -21.24 21.94 21.42
C GLN A 30 -20.11 21.02 21.89
N VAL A 31 -19.02 20.90 21.13
CA VAL A 31 -17.84 20.12 21.53
C VAL A 31 -17.33 20.57 22.89
N ASP A 32 -17.14 21.87 23.09
CA ASP A 32 -16.63 22.44 24.32
C ASP A 32 -17.56 22.16 25.50
N LYS A 33 -18.88 22.32 25.31
CA LYS A 33 -19.88 21.99 26.33
C LYS A 33 -19.86 20.50 26.68
N PHE A 34 -19.98 19.61 25.70
CA PHE A 34 -20.01 18.16 25.94
C PHE A 34 -18.73 17.66 26.59
N ASN A 35 -17.57 18.15 26.15
CA ASN A 35 -16.29 17.79 26.75
C ASN A 35 -16.16 18.30 28.17
N ALA A 36 -16.59 19.53 28.47
CA ALA A 36 -16.57 20.06 29.83
C ALA A 36 -17.53 19.29 30.74
N ASP A 37 -18.74 18.98 30.27
CA ASP A 37 -19.72 18.18 31.01
C ASP A 37 -19.19 16.77 31.28
N PHE A 38 -18.61 16.10 30.27
CA PHE A 38 -17.97 14.80 30.42
C PHE A 38 -16.79 14.83 31.39
N LEU A 39 -15.94 15.86 31.33
CA LEU A 39 -14.85 15.97 32.28
C LEU A 39 -15.38 15.99 33.70
N ARG A 40 -16.45 16.76 34.00
CA ARG A 40 -17.03 16.84 35.35
C ARG A 40 -17.59 15.52 35.88
N THR A 41 -17.91 14.55 35.02
CA THR A 41 -18.44 13.25 35.48
C THR A 41 -17.35 12.29 35.96
N LEU A 42 -16.09 12.54 35.61
CA LEU A 42 -14.98 11.70 36.07
C LEU A 42 -14.63 12.03 37.53
N ASP A 43 -14.10 11.05 38.26
CA ASP A 43 -13.50 11.28 39.58
C ASP A 43 -12.11 10.63 39.62
N THR A 44 -11.26 11.10 38.73
CA THR A 44 -9.92 10.57 38.50
C THR A 44 -8.87 11.65 38.70
N GLU A 45 -7.61 11.24 38.84
CA GLU A 45 -6.47 12.15 38.93
C GLU A 45 -6.51 13.19 37.79
N ALA A 46 -6.37 14.46 38.16
CA ALA A 46 -6.45 15.58 37.24
C ALA A 46 -5.29 16.55 37.43
N CYS A 47 -4.97 17.28 36.36
CA CYS A 47 -4.01 18.38 36.37
C CYS A 47 -4.58 19.59 35.61
N GLN A 48 -4.22 20.78 36.08
CA GLN A 48 -4.39 22.02 35.34
C GLN A 48 -3.03 22.43 34.77
N SER A 49 -2.97 22.65 33.46
CA SER A 49 -1.76 23.11 32.77
C SER A 49 -2.09 24.38 32.01
N PRO A 50 -1.90 25.57 32.61
CA PRO A 50 -1.93 26.83 31.86
C PRO A 50 -0.73 26.92 30.91
N SER A 51 -0.90 27.59 29.77
CA SER A 51 0.16 27.75 28.78
C SER A 51 1.20 28.74 29.27
N MET A 52 2.45 28.54 28.85
CA MET A 52 3.53 29.50 29.06
C MET A 52 3.67 30.35 27.80
N ASP A 53 3.19 31.58 27.85
CA ASP A 53 3.22 32.51 26.72
C ASP A 53 4.31 33.58 26.94
N VAL A 54 5.20 33.73 25.97
CA VAL A 54 6.26 34.75 25.98
C VAL A 54 6.12 35.61 24.72
N CYS A 55 6.13 36.93 24.89
CA CYS A 55 6.13 37.87 23.78
C CYS A 55 7.57 38.32 23.47
N LEU A 56 8.05 37.98 22.27
CA LEU A 56 9.35 38.34 21.73
C LEU A 56 9.20 39.53 20.77
N GLY A 57 10.25 40.34 20.63
CA GLY A 57 10.29 41.50 19.73
C GLY A 57 10.76 42.78 20.42
N GLU A 58 11.22 43.75 19.64
CA GLU A 58 11.67 45.05 20.13
C GLU A 58 10.48 45.94 20.51
N GLY A 59 10.51 46.53 21.70
CA GLY A 59 9.47 47.40 22.21
C GLY A 59 9.33 47.39 23.73
N SER A 60 8.45 48.24 24.26
CA SER A 60 8.26 48.39 25.71
C SER A 60 7.61 47.16 26.36
N ALA A 61 7.87 46.95 27.64
CA ALA A 61 7.24 45.87 28.41
C ALA A 61 5.71 45.98 28.40
N GLN A 62 5.16 47.20 28.45
CA GLN A 62 3.72 47.45 28.34
C GLN A 62 3.16 47.04 26.98
N ALA A 63 3.88 47.29 25.88
CA ALA A 63 3.45 46.87 24.55
C ALA A 63 3.41 45.34 24.45
N ARG A 64 4.44 44.65 24.96
CA ARG A 64 4.48 43.18 25.01
C ARG A 64 3.31 42.61 25.81
N GLN A 65 3.01 43.19 26.97
CA GLN A 65 1.89 42.77 27.82
C GLN A 65 0.53 42.93 27.13
N ARG A 66 0.30 44.04 26.42
CA ARG A 66 -0.93 44.26 25.63
C ARG A 66 -1.12 43.20 24.55
N GLU A 67 -0.04 42.74 23.92
CA GLU A 67 -0.11 41.68 22.91
C GLU A 67 -0.44 40.31 23.54
N LEU A 68 0.11 40.01 24.73
CA LEU A 68 -0.25 38.80 25.49
C LEU A 68 -1.72 38.81 25.93
N GLU A 69 -2.22 39.94 26.43
CA GLU A 69 -3.62 40.10 26.84
C GLU A 69 -4.59 39.89 25.67
N ARG A 70 -4.23 40.38 24.48
CA ARG A 70 -5.05 40.24 23.27
C ARG A 70 -5.31 38.79 22.87
N VAL A 71 -4.37 37.88 23.14
CA VAL A 71 -4.47 36.48 22.70
C VAL A 71 -5.06 35.54 23.76
N GLN A 72 -5.43 36.05 24.93
CA GLN A 72 -5.94 35.23 26.04
C GLN A 72 -7.26 34.50 25.75
N GLY A 73 -8.06 34.99 24.79
CA GLY A 73 -9.33 34.38 24.37
C GLY A 73 -9.30 33.79 22.96
N TRP A 74 -8.13 33.62 22.35
CA TRP A 74 -8.05 33.16 20.97
C TRP A 74 -8.41 31.67 20.84
N PRO A 75 -9.12 31.29 19.77
CA PRO A 75 -9.38 29.90 19.47
C PRO A 75 -8.07 29.17 19.14
N ILE A 76 -8.04 27.86 19.43
CA ILE A 76 -6.86 26.99 19.27
C ILE A 76 -6.31 27.02 17.83
N SER A 77 -7.18 27.20 16.84
CA SER A 77 -6.80 27.32 15.43
C SER A 77 -5.92 28.54 15.13
N LYS A 78 -6.03 29.62 15.92
CA LYS A 78 -5.19 30.83 15.81
C LYS A 78 -3.92 30.76 16.64
N THR A 79 -3.77 29.74 17.49
CA THR A 79 -2.63 29.56 18.39
C THR A 79 -1.82 28.31 18.04
N GLN A 80 -1.77 27.98 16.74
CA GLN A 80 -0.96 26.89 16.18
C GLN A 80 -1.26 25.52 16.81
N GLY A 81 -2.54 25.28 17.13
CA GLY A 81 -2.97 24.00 17.71
C GLY A 81 -2.78 23.92 19.23
N LEU A 82 -2.17 24.92 19.89
CA LEU A 82 -1.89 24.85 21.33
C LEU A 82 -2.99 25.51 22.16
N PRO A 83 -3.67 24.78 23.06
CA PRO A 83 -4.68 25.35 23.94
C PRO A 83 -4.06 26.35 24.92
N ARG A 84 -4.87 27.27 25.43
CA ARG A 84 -4.42 28.14 26.53
C ARG A 84 -4.34 27.36 27.83
N ASN A 85 -5.43 26.70 28.22
CA ASN A 85 -5.47 25.84 29.40
C ASN A 85 -5.78 24.42 28.95
N LEU A 86 -5.00 23.47 29.44
CA LEU A 86 -5.33 22.05 29.34
C LEU A 86 -5.74 21.56 30.73
N GLU A 87 -6.98 21.08 30.83
CA GLU A 87 -7.42 20.23 31.93
C GLU A 87 -7.14 18.78 31.53
N GLY A 88 -6.10 18.21 32.14
CA GLY A 88 -5.74 16.80 31.99
C GLY A 88 -6.48 15.97 33.03
N ARG A 89 -7.19 14.92 32.63
CA ARG A 89 -7.95 14.04 33.53
C ARG A 89 -7.77 12.59 33.12
N VAL A 90 -7.26 11.77 34.01
CA VAL A 90 -6.99 10.35 33.72
C VAL A 90 -8.31 9.66 33.32
N SER A 91 -8.23 8.74 32.37
CA SER A 91 -9.35 8.06 31.71
C SER A 91 -10.17 8.90 30.73
N ALA A 92 -9.89 10.20 30.57
CA ALA A 92 -10.50 10.99 29.51
C ALA A 92 -9.77 10.80 28.16
N PRO A 93 -10.50 10.81 27.03
CA PRO A 93 -9.89 10.78 25.72
C PRO A 93 -9.37 12.18 25.31
N TYR A 94 -8.16 12.21 24.76
CA TYR A 94 -7.49 13.40 24.23
C TYR A 94 -7.05 13.18 22.79
N MET A 95 -7.11 14.26 22.01
CA MET A 95 -6.67 14.32 20.64
C MET A 95 -5.41 15.18 20.55
N VAL A 96 -4.40 14.66 19.85
CA VAL A 96 -3.19 15.40 19.48
C VAL A 96 -3.56 16.49 18.47
N THR A 97 -3.12 17.72 18.71
CA THR A 97 -3.51 18.88 17.91
C THR A 97 -2.45 19.36 16.92
N VAL A 98 -1.26 18.77 16.94
CA VAL A 98 -0.13 19.13 16.08
C VAL A 98 0.56 17.87 15.57
N ASN A 99 1.18 17.94 14.39
CA ASN A 99 2.06 16.87 13.95
C ASN A 99 3.32 16.87 14.82
N LEU A 100 3.45 15.85 15.68
CA LEU A 100 4.59 15.64 16.56
C LEU A 100 5.65 14.79 15.87
N ALA A 101 5.24 13.65 15.32
CA ALA A 101 6.08 12.72 14.58
C ALA A 101 5.21 11.99 13.54
N THR A 102 5.06 12.57 12.36
CA THR A 102 4.21 12.03 11.29
C THR A 102 4.58 10.59 10.89
N PRO A 103 5.87 10.22 10.72
CA PRO A 103 6.25 8.83 10.41
C PRO A 103 5.91 7.83 11.53
N ASP A 104 5.74 8.30 12.77
CA ASP A 104 5.39 7.49 13.95
C ASP A 104 3.88 7.55 14.26
N GLY A 105 3.06 8.07 13.34
CA GLY A 105 1.60 8.16 13.52
C GLY A 105 1.12 9.20 14.54
N LEU A 106 2.02 9.97 15.17
CA LEU A 106 1.68 11.06 16.10
C LEU A 106 1.35 12.35 15.32
N THR A 107 0.20 12.34 14.67
CA THR A 107 -0.31 13.42 13.82
C THR A 107 -1.43 14.20 14.50
N ASN A 108 -1.76 15.37 13.94
CA ASN A 108 -2.95 16.10 14.32
C ASN A 108 -4.20 15.25 14.01
N GLY A 109 -4.99 14.95 15.04
CA GLY A 109 -6.16 14.08 14.95
C GLY A 109 -6.00 12.74 15.67
N SER A 110 -4.77 12.30 15.99
CA SER A 110 -4.55 11.05 16.72
C SER A 110 -5.18 11.14 18.11
N CYS A 111 -6.13 10.24 18.38
CA CYS A 111 -6.89 10.18 19.63
C CYS A 111 -6.43 9.02 20.50
N GLY A 112 -6.27 9.28 21.79
CA GLY A 112 -5.95 8.26 22.79
C GLY A 112 -6.45 8.65 24.17
N THR A 113 -6.35 7.74 25.13
CA THR A 113 -6.82 7.94 26.51
C THR A 113 -5.67 8.35 27.41
N LEU A 114 -5.83 9.41 28.20
CA LEU A 114 -4.84 9.77 29.21
C LEU A 114 -4.84 8.72 30.33
N ARG A 115 -3.70 8.06 30.56
CA ARG A 115 -3.58 7.00 31.56
C ARG A 115 -2.70 7.36 32.75
N HIS A 116 -1.74 8.25 32.56
CA HIS A 116 -0.83 8.65 33.63
C HIS A 116 -0.34 10.08 33.47
N ILE A 117 -0.21 10.79 34.59
CA ILE A 117 0.33 12.14 34.66
C ILE A 117 1.64 12.07 35.44
N GLN A 118 2.74 12.43 34.79
CA GLN A 118 4.01 12.58 35.48
C GLN A 118 4.19 14.01 35.96
N TRP A 119 4.50 14.13 37.25
CA TRP A 119 4.58 15.40 37.95
C TRP A 119 6.03 15.77 38.22
N GLY A 120 6.34 17.04 38.05
CA GLY A 120 7.58 17.66 38.50
C GLY A 120 7.30 18.74 39.53
N ARG A 121 8.36 19.42 39.96
CA ARG A 121 8.29 20.61 40.82
C ARG A 121 9.03 21.77 40.15
N THR A 122 8.47 22.96 40.27
CA THR A 122 9.17 24.20 39.93
C THR A 122 10.22 24.56 40.99
N GLY A 123 11.04 25.58 40.75
CA GLY A 123 12.06 26.03 41.71
C GLY A 123 11.49 26.54 43.04
N ASP A 124 10.27 27.06 43.02
CA ASP A 124 9.45 27.46 44.16
C ASP A 124 8.65 26.29 44.79
N GLY A 125 8.85 25.06 44.30
CA GLY A 125 8.29 23.85 44.89
C GLY A 125 6.86 23.49 44.44
N GLN A 126 6.24 24.30 43.56
CA GLN A 126 4.90 24.05 43.02
C GLN A 126 4.89 22.78 42.16
N ARG A 127 3.91 21.90 42.41
CA ARG A 127 3.71 20.67 41.63
C ARG A 127 3.12 21.02 40.26
N ILE A 128 3.78 20.61 39.18
CA ILE A 128 3.34 20.86 37.80
C ILE A 128 3.36 19.57 36.98
N PRO A 129 2.41 19.35 36.05
CA PRO A 129 2.50 18.21 35.14
C PRO A 129 3.68 18.46 34.20
N ILE A 130 4.58 17.50 34.01
CA ILE A 130 5.73 17.63 33.10
C ILE A 130 5.58 16.78 31.85
N ARG A 131 4.83 15.67 31.95
CA ARG A 131 4.57 14.75 30.84
C ARG A 131 3.23 14.04 31.03
N LEU A 132 2.52 13.83 29.93
CA LEU A 132 1.22 13.15 29.90
C LEU A 132 1.35 11.87 29.10
N TYR A 133 0.88 10.74 29.63
CA TYR A 133 1.02 9.43 29.00
C TYR A 133 -0.31 8.98 28.41
N ILE A 134 -0.33 8.88 27.08
CA ILE A 134 -1.53 8.59 26.29
C ILE A 134 -1.48 7.15 25.79
N GLU A 135 -2.54 6.39 26.02
CA GLU A 135 -2.79 5.09 25.39
C GLU A 135 -3.55 5.28 24.09
N PHE A 136 -2.91 4.99 22.96
CA PHE A 136 -3.55 4.99 21.65
C PHE A 136 -4.16 3.62 21.35
N ALA A 137 -5.32 3.60 20.67
CA ALA A 137 -5.98 2.34 20.31
C ALA A 137 -5.18 1.52 19.27
N ASP A 138 -4.47 2.22 18.38
CA ASP A 138 -3.54 1.61 17.43
C ASP A 138 -2.12 1.62 18.05
N GLU A 139 -1.60 0.43 18.35
CA GLU A 139 -0.27 0.27 18.96
C GLU A 139 0.88 0.71 18.03
N SER A 140 0.64 0.86 16.72
CA SER A 140 1.65 1.42 15.81
C SER A 140 1.90 2.91 16.05
N VAL A 141 0.90 3.64 16.55
CA VAL A 141 1.00 5.08 16.83
C VAL A 141 1.90 5.32 18.05
N GLY A 142 2.96 6.10 17.86
CA GLY A 142 3.92 6.46 18.91
C GLY A 142 4.92 5.36 19.24
N ARG A 143 5.07 4.33 18.39
CA ARG A 143 5.95 3.18 18.65
C ARG A 143 7.41 3.60 18.81
N GLN A 144 7.92 4.43 17.91
CA GLN A 144 9.28 4.95 17.99
C GLN A 144 9.43 5.85 19.22
N THR A 145 8.46 6.72 19.47
CA THR A 145 8.45 7.61 20.64
C THR A 145 8.54 6.83 21.96
N ARG A 146 7.85 5.70 22.08
CA ARG A 146 7.96 4.80 23.24
C ARG A 146 9.31 4.12 23.33
N ALA A 147 9.89 3.69 22.21
CA ALA A 147 11.23 3.10 22.17
C ALA A 147 12.30 4.09 22.67
N ASP A 148 12.26 5.33 22.20
CA ASP A 148 13.21 6.39 22.55
C ASP A 148 13.14 6.76 24.05
N ASN A 149 11.97 6.60 24.67
CA ASN A 149 11.73 6.94 26.07
C ASN A 149 11.75 5.72 27.02
N ARG A 150 12.03 4.51 26.52
CA ARG A 150 11.90 3.24 27.26
C ARG A 150 12.66 3.23 28.59
N ALA A 151 13.90 3.72 28.62
CA ALA A 151 14.72 3.72 29.82
C ALA A 151 14.14 4.62 30.93
N VAL A 152 13.64 5.81 30.55
CA VAL A 152 13.00 6.75 31.48
C VAL A 152 11.69 6.18 32.01
N MET A 153 10.88 5.61 31.13
CA MET A 153 9.60 4.98 31.50
C MET A 153 9.79 3.80 32.45
N ALA A 154 10.79 2.94 32.19
CA ALA A 154 11.09 1.81 33.06
C ALA A 154 11.54 2.26 34.45
N ARG A 155 12.40 3.28 34.54
CA ARG A 155 12.84 3.87 35.82
C ARG A 155 11.66 4.44 36.61
N ASP A 156 10.74 5.10 35.93
CA ASP A 156 9.60 5.77 36.55
C ASP A 156 8.39 4.83 36.76
N GLY A 157 8.51 3.54 36.44
CA GLY A 157 7.46 2.52 36.63
C GLY A 157 6.25 2.68 35.69
N VAL A 158 6.44 3.31 34.53
CA VAL A 158 5.37 3.57 33.57
C VAL A 158 5.22 2.42 32.57
N ASP A 159 3.98 1.98 32.31
CA ASP A 159 3.68 0.95 31.31
C ASP A 159 4.23 1.35 29.92
N GLY A 160 5.03 0.46 29.33
CA GLY A 160 5.69 0.63 28.04
C GLY A 160 4.75 0.75 26.83
N ARG A 161 3.44 0.53 27.00
CA ARG A 161 2.41 0.78 25.98
C ARG A 161 1.96 2.24 25.92
N LEU A 162 2.24 3.03 26.95
CA LEU A 162 1.81 4.43 27.00
C LEU A 162 2.78 5.34 26.26
N THR A 163 2.26 6.20 25.39
CA THR A 163 3.09 7.14 24.64
C THR A 163 3.26 8.44 25.43
N PRO A 164 4.51 8.86 25.72
CA PRO A 164 4.77 10.12 26.41
C PRO A 164 4.51 11.33 25.50
N ILE A 165 3.72 12.28 25.99
CA ILE A 165 3.45 13.57 25.35
C ILE A 165 3.98 14.69 26.23
N GLU A 166 4.84 15.52 25.64
CA GLU A 166 5.47 16.67 26.29
C GLU A 166 4.92 17.99 25.78
N ARG A 167 5.30 19.08 26.45
CA ARG A 167 4.98 20.42 25.97
C ARG A 167 5.82 20.76 24.75
N VAL A 168 5.17 21.30 23.73
CA VAL A 168 5.83 21.85 22.56
C VAL A 168 5.71 23.37 22.53
N SER A 169 6.68 24.03 21.91
CA SER A 169 6.63 25.47 21.65
C SER A 169 6.16 25.72 20.22
N ARG A 170 5.21 26.65 20.05
CA ARG A 170 4.80 27.19 18.75
C ARG A 170 4.73 28.70 18.82
N SER A 171 4.97 29.34 17.69
CA SER A 171 4.99 30.80 17.61
C SER A 171 3.97 31.32 16.62
N PHE A 172 3.28 32.41 16.98
CA PHE A 172 2.29 33.08 16.15
C PHE A 172 2.32 34.60 16.39
N VAL A 173 1.67 35.35 15.49
CA VAL A 173 1.59 36.80 15.57
C VAL A 173 0.15 37.24 15.85
N ALA A 174 0.00 38.27 16.68
CA ALA A 174 -1.31 38.81 17.03
C ALA A 174 -1.94 39.61 15.87
N ARG A 175 -1.10 40.21 15.01
CA ARG A 175 -1.49 40.94 13.80
C ARG A 175 -0.49 40.66 12.69
N LEU A 176 -0.98 40.65 11.44
CA LEU A 176 -0.12 40.58 10.27
C LEU A 176 0.80 41.82 10.24
N GLY A 177 2.11 41.63 10.04
CA GLY A 177 3.10 42.72 10.08
C GLY A 177 3.51 43.18 11.48
N SER A 178 3.06 42.52 12.55
CA SER A 178 3.51 42.81 13.92
C SER A 178 5.00 42.49 14.10
N LEU A 179 5.75 43.41 14.71
CA LEU A 179 7.12 43.17 15.19
C LEU A 179 7.18 42.25 16.42
N PHE A 180 6.04 42.08 17.11
CA PHE A 180 5.91 41.18 18.24
C PHE A 180 5.48 39.77 17.79
N LYS A 181 6.19 38.76 18.32
CA LYS A 181 5.95 37.34 18.10
C LYS A 181 5.63 36.67 19.44
N ILE A 182 4.50 35.99 19.54
CA ILE A 182 4.12 35.26 20.75
C ILE A 182 4.57 33.81 20.59
N VAL A 183 5.31 33.30 21.57
CA VAL A 183 5.71 31.90 21.69
C VAL A 183 4.90 31.28 22.82
N ARG A 184 4.08 30.28 22.50
CA ARG A 184 3.31 29.50 23.46
C ARG A 184 3.96 28.13 23.64
N LYS A 185 4.22 27.75 24.89
CA LYS A 185 4.65 26.40 25.28
C LYS A 185 3.54 25.69 26.05
N GLN A 186 3.04 24.57 25.50
CA GLN A 186 1.91 23.81 26.06
C GLN A 186 1.88 22.37 25.53
N PHE A 187 1.20 21.45 26.23
CA PHE A 187 0.87 20.13 25.70
C PHE A 187 -0.08 20.26 24.49
N PRO A 188 0.22 19.63 23.35
CA PRO A 188 -0.61 19.73 22.15
C PRO A 188 -1.77 18.73 22.20
N LEU A 189 -2.61 18.85 23.23
CA LEU A 189 -3.73 17.94 23.48
C LEU A 189 -5.01 18.74 23.74
N VAL A 190 -6.14 18.22 23.29
CA VAL A 190 -7.48 18.70 23.65
C VAL A 190 -8.36 17.51 23.99
N VAL A 191 -9.29 17.67 24.93
CA VAL A 191 -10.29 16.63 25.22
C VAL A 191 -11.07 16.34 23.95
N CYS A 192 -11.31 15.06 23.66
CA CYS A 192 -11.96 14.64 22.42
C CYS A 192 -13.10 13.64 22.63
N LYS A 193 -13.76 13.64 23.80
CA LYS A 193 -14.96 12.82 24.00
C LYS A 193 -16.04 13.19 23.00
N ALA A 194 -16.19 14.48 22.74
CA ALA A 194 -16.96 15.04 21.64
C ALA A 194 -16.04 15.59 20.55
N LEU A 195 -16.48 15.44 19.29
CA LEU A 195 -15.81 15.93 18.09
C LEU A 195 -16.83 16.59 17.16
N THR A 196 -16.38 17.55 16.36
CA THR A 196 -17.21 18.05 15.27
C THR A 196 -17.26 17.02 14.14
N VAL A 197 -18.35 17.02 13.37
CA VAL A 197 -18.49 16.15 12.19
C VAL A 197 -17.29 16.27 11.24
N TRP A 198 -16.78 17.49 11.05
CA TRP A 198 -15.64 17.76 10.17
C TRP A 198 -14.32 17.20 10.70
N LYS A 199 -14.15 17.15 12.03
CA LYS A 199 -12.95 16.59 12.67
C LYS A 199 -12.96 15.07 12.77
N CYS A 200 -14.13 14.45 12.80
CA CYS A 200 -14.20 12.98 12.78
C CYS A 200 -14.12 12.40 11.36
N GLN A 201 -14.17 13.20 10.29
CA GLN A 201 -14.08 12.68 8.92
C GLN A 201 -12.77 11.91 8.71
N GLY A 202 -12.88 10.69 8.16
CA GLY A 202 -11.75 9.76 7.98
C GLY A 202 -11.48 8.84 9.17
N SER A 203 -12.05 9.11 10.35
CA SER A 203 -11.91 8.22 11.52
C SER A 203 -12.86 7.01 11.48
N THR A 204 -12.47 5.96 12.20
CA THR A 204 -13.25 4.73 12.41
C THR A 204 -13.48 4.54 13.90
N MET A 205 -14.74 4.36 14.31
CA MET A 205 -15.15 4.29 15.71
C MET A 205 -16.00 3.04 15.96
N ARG A 206 -15.68 2.30 17.04
CA ARG A 206 -16.47 1.12 17.45
C ARG A 206 -17.90 1.52 17.85
N ALA A 207 -18.03 2.65 18.54
CA ALA A 207 -19.30 3.22 18.94
C ALA A 207 -19.28 4.75 18.80
N VAL A 208 -20.37 5.32 18.32
CA VAL A 208 -20.54 6.77 18.11
C VAL A 208 -21.94 7.21 18.48
N VAL A 209 -22.04 8.35 19.15
CA VAL A 209 -23.28 9.07 19.44
C VAL A 209 -23.37 10.26 18.51
N VAL A 210 -24.31 10.26 17.58
CA VAL A 210 -24.56 11.40 16.68
C VAL A 210 -25.66 12.26 17.29
N VAL A 211 -25.34 13.51 17.62
CA VAL A 211 -26.30 14.44 18.23
C VAL A 211 -27.10 15.14 17.16
N MET A 212 -28.42 14.99 17.21
CA MET A 212 -29.37 15.66 16.33
C MET A 212 -30.20 16.67 17.12
N ARG A 213 -30.24 17.91 16.63
CA ARG A 213 -31.07 18.96 17.22
C ARG A 213 -32.54 18.71 16.89
N GLU A 214 -33.42 18.93 17.85
CA GLU A 214 -34.86 18.74 17.63
C GLU A 214 -35.44 19.84 16.75
N GLU A 215 -34.88 21.05 16.79
CA GLU A 215 -35.40 22.22 16.08
C GLU A 215 -34.90 22.27 14.63
N ARG A 216 -33.74 21.67 14.33
CA ARG A 216 -33.09 21.77 13.01
C ARG A 216 -32.74 20.40 12.45
N ARG A 217 -33.22 20.12 11.24
CA ARG A 217 -32.82 18.93 10.47
C ARG A 217 -31.34 19.03 10.11
N MET A 218 -30.58 17.98 10.43
CA MET A 218 -29.18 17.87 10.01
C MET A 218 -29.10 17.73 8.48
N GLU A 219 -28.14 18.42 7.88
CA GLU A 219 -27.88 18.32 6.44
C GLU A 219 -27.33 16.95 6.04
N ARG A 220 -27.47 16.60 4.75
CA ARG A 220 -27.09 15.27 4.23
C ARG A 220 -25.62 14.94 4.46
N ARG A 221 -24.73 15.90 4.19
CA ARG A 221 -23.27 15.74 4.33
C ARG A 221 -22.86 15.46 5.78
N PRO A 222 -23.22 16.30 6.78
CA PRO A 222 -22.84 16.01 8.16
C PRO A 222 -23.50 14.74 8.71
N PHE A 223 -24.74 14.44 8.32
CA PHE A 223 -25.38 13.19 8.70
C PHE A 223 -24.62 11.96 8.18
N TYR A 224 -24.27 11.96 6.89
CA TYR A 224 -23.49 10.89 6.28
C TYR A 224 -22.13 10.73 6.97
N VAL A 225 -21.37 11.82 7.15
CA VAL A 225 -20.04 11.77 7.77
C VAL A 225 -20.13 11.25 9.20
N GLY A 226 -21.04 11.80 10.03
CA GLY A 226 -21.16 11.41 11.44
C GLY A 226 -21.62 9.95 11.63
N THR A 227 -22.59 9.49 10.85
CA THR A 227 -23.11 8.11 10.99
C THR A 227 -22.20 7.06 10.38
N SER A 228 -21.43 7.40 9.33
CA SER A 228 -20.46 6.48 8.69
C SER A 228 -19.18 6.24 9.50
N ARG A 229 -19.01 6.88 10.67
CA ARG A 229 -17.87 6.61 11.55
C ARG A 229 -18.02 5.28 12.29
N ALA A 230 -19.26 4.84 12.54
CA ALA A 230 -19.53 3.61 13.24
C ALA A 230 -19.18 2.40 12.37
N THR A 231 -18.45 1.42 12.91
CA THR A 231 -18.13 0.17 12.19
C THR A 231 -19.32 -0.79 12.05
N SER A 232 -20.37 -0.57 12.83
CA SER A 232 -21.58 -1.40 12.82
C SER A 232 -22.80 -0.57 13.16
N LEU A 233 -23.98 -1.04 12.74
CA LEU A 233 -25.24 -0.41 13.12
C LEU A 233 -25.47 -0.46 14.64
N GLN A 234 -25.00 -1.52 15.32
CA GLN A 234 -25.06 -1.69 16.77
C GLN A 234 -24.21 -0.65 17.52
N GLY A 235 -23.10 -0.21 16.91
CA GLY A 235 -22.25 0.85 17.43
C GLY A 235 -22.80 2.27 17.19
N LEU A 236 -23.87 2.43 16.41
CA LEU A 236 -24.46 3.73 16.14
C LEU A 236 -25.56 4.07 17.15
N PHE A 237 -25.46 5.24 17.76
CA PHE A 237 -26.44 5.83 18.67
C PHE A 237 -26.81 7.22 18.19
N ILE A 238 -28.09 7.59 18.31
CA ILE A 238 -28.60 8.92 17.95
C ILE A 238 -29.15 9.57 19.22
N GLU A 239 -28.56 10.70 19.60
CA GLU A 239 -29.11 11.57 20.64
C GLU A 239 -30.08 12.57 19.99
N GLY A 240 -31.28 12.72 20.56
CA GLY A 240 -32.38 13.47 19.97
C GLY A 240 -33.25 12.64 19.03
N THR A 241 -34.04 13.32 18.18
CA THR A 241 -35.00 12.68 17.27
C THR A 241 -34.44 12.58 15.86
N TYR A 242 -34.43 11.36 15.29
CA TYR A 242 -34.00 11.15 13.91
C TYR A 242 -34.96 11.79 12.91
N ARG A 243 -34.42 12.74 12.13
CA ARG A 243 -35.08 13.33 10.98
C ARG A 243 -34.29 13.03 9.72
N ARG A 244 -34.91 12.31 8.78
CA ARG A 244 -34.28 11.97 7.50
C ARG A 244 -33.80 13.27 6.79
N PRO A 245 -32.51 13.37 6.41
CA PRO A 245 -32.02 14.48 5.60
C PRO A 245 -32.78 14.60 4.28
N ALA A 246 -32.78 15.79 3.68
CA ALA A 246 -33.38 15.98 2.36
C ALA A 246 -32.71 15.06 1.32
N ALA A 247 -33.51 14.50 0.41
CA ALA A 247 -32.99 13.73 -0.71
C ALA A 247 -32.16 14.65 -1.63
N PRO A 248 -31.16 14.11 -2.34
CA PRO A 248 -30.50 14.84 -3.42
C PRO A 248 -31.52 15.33 -4.46
N GLY A 249 -31.27 16.52 -5.00
CA GLY A 249 -32.04 17.02 -6.13
C GLY A 249 -31.68 16.28 -7.43
N PRO A 250 -32.45 16.47 -8.51
CA PRO A 250 -32.20 15.81 -9.79
C PRO A 250 -30.82 16.14 -10.40
N ASN A 251 -30.28 17.33 -10.10
CA ASN A 251 -28.98 17.81 -10.61
C ASN A 251 -27.92 17.89 -9.50
N ASP A 252 -27.96 16.98 -8.52
CA ASP A 252 -26.93 16.94 -7.47
C ASP A 252 -25.57 16.54 -8.07
N SER A 253 -24.58 17.43 -8.00
CA SER A 253 -23.29 17.23 -8.66
C SER A 253 -22.56 15.97 -8.24
N VAL A 254 -22.76 15.49 -7.00
CA VAL A 254 -22.15 14.26 -6.51
C VAL A 254 -22.80 13.04 -7.17
N LEU A 255 -24.12 13.04 -7.34
CA LEU A 255 -24.81 11.94 -8.01
C LEU A 255 -24.49 11.87 -9.50
N VAL A 256 -24.43 13.02 -10.17
CA VAL A 256 -24.02 13.10 -11.58
C VAL A 256 -22.63 12.51 -11.77
N GLU A 257 -21.70 12.84 -10.90
CA GLU A 257 -20.32 12.32 -10.99
C GLU A 257 -20.24 10.82 -10.67
N VAL A 258 -20.99 10.34 -9.66
CA VAL A 258 -21.07 8.90 -9.36
C VAL A 258 -21.62 8.13 -10.56
N GLN A 259 -22.71 8.62 -11.17
CA GLN A 259 -23.29 8.01 -12.38
C GLN A 259 -22.30 8.00 -13.55
N ARG A 260 -21.53 9.08 -13.74
CA ARG A 260 -20.48 9.14 -14.76
C ARG A 260 -19.41 8.08 -14.52
N LEU A 261 -18.96 7.90 -13.28
CA LEU A 261 -17.95 6.90 -12.92
C LEU A 261 -18.47 5.46 -13.03
N GLU A 262 -19.78 5.24 -12.88
CA GLU A 262 -20.43 3.93 -13.05
C GLU A 262 -20.68 3.55 -14.53
N LEU A 263 -20.39 4.44 -15.49
CA LEU A 263 -20.50 4.13 -16.92
C LEU A 263 -19.48 3.06 -17.32
N PRO A 264 -19.85 2.06 -18.15
CA PRO A 264 -18.94 0.98 -18.57
C PRO A 264 -17.62 1.47 -19.18
N GLU A 265 -17.65 2.56 -19.94
CA GLU A 265 -16.44 3.15 -20.54
C GLU A 265 -15.49 3.82 -19.52
N ASN A 266 -16.00 4.15 -18.34
CA ASN A 266 -15.21 4.71 -17.23
C ASN A 266 -14.92 3.65 -16.14
N ALA A 267 -15.48 2.45 -16.29
CA ALA A 267 -15.24 1.36 -15.37
C ALA A 267 -13.76 0.96 -15.46
N VAL A 268 -13.07 1.03 -14.32
CA VAL A 268 -11.72 0.49 -14.22
C VAL A 268 -11.86 -1.01 -14.08
N GLU A 269 -11.52 -1.75 -15.13
CA GLU A 269 -11.47 -3.21 -15.07
C GLU A 269 -10.24 -3.62 -14.25
N PHE A 270 -10.47 -4.42 -13.21
CA PHE A 270 -9.38 -5.00 -12.43
C PHE A 270 -8.69 -6.08 -13.27
N SER A 271 -7.65 -5.69 -14.02
CA SER A 271 -6.99 -6.55 -15.01
C SER A 271 -5.78 -7.32 -14.46
N ILE A 272 -5.48 -7.23 -13.17
CA ILE A 272 -4.31 -7.90 -12.59
C ILE A 272 -4.60 -9.41 -12.51
N GLN A 273 -3.99 -10.16 -13.43
CA GLN A 273 -4.01 -11.62 -13.45
C GLN A 273 -2.95 -12.13 -12.47
N PHE A 274 -3.39 -12.79 -11.41
CA PHE A 274 -2.51 -13.47 -10.48
C PHE A 274 -2.48 -14.97 -10.80
N PRO A 275 -1.30 -15.62 -10.75
CA PRO A 275 -1.20 -17.07 -10.93
C PRO A 275 -2.17 -17.85 -10.04
N GLU A 276 -2.42 -17.36 -8.84
CA GLU A 276 -3.35 -17.93 -7.86
C GLU A 276 -4.80 -18.06 -8.34
N LEU A 277 -5.22 -17.21 -9.28
CA LEU A 277 -6.56 -17.27 -9.87
C LEU A 277 -6.71 -18.43 -10.86
N HIS A 278 -5.59 -19.03 -11.28
CA HIS A 278 -5.51 -20.04 -12.34
C HIS A 278 -4.94 -21.38 -11.86
N THR A 279 -4.54 -21.47 -10.58
CA THR A 279 -3.94 -22.67 -9.96
C THR A 279 -4.94 -23.69 -9.42
N ASP A 280 -6.24 -23.54 -9.68
CA ASP A 280 -7.20 -24.59 -9.33
C ASP A 280 -6.95 -25.82 -10.23
N GLY A 281 -6.57 -26.95 -9.62
CA GLY A 281 -6.41 -28.27 -10.27
C GLY A 281 -4.97 -28.75 -10.46
N GLU A 282 -4.83 -29.98 -10.99
CA GLU A 282 -3.55 -30.62 -11.31
C GLU A 282 -2.92 -29.96 -12.57
N GLY A 283 -1.59 -29.86 -12.61
CA GLY A 283 -0.85 -29.31 -13.75
C GLY A 283 0.49 -28.68 -13.33
N LEU A 284 1.39 -28.48 -14.28
CA LEU A 284 2.67 -27.79 -14.06
C LEU A 284 2.56 -26.34 -14.50
N VAL A 285 3.08 -25.42 -13.69
CA VAL A 285 3.03 -23.99 -14.00
C VAL A 285 4.41 -23.42 -14.25
N ALA A 286 4.59 -22.74 -15.38
CA ALA A 286 5.85 -22.16 -15.78
C ALA A 286 5.73 -20.64 -16.02
N LEU A 287 6.79 -19.92 -15.66
CA LEU A 287 6.93 -18.48 -15.86
C LEU A 287 8.12 -18.23 -16.80
N PHE A 288 7.91 -17.36 -17.78
CA PHE A 288 8.97 -16.70 -18.53
C PHE A 288 8.98 -15.20 -18.23
N HIS A 289 10.16 -14.60 -18.09
CA HIS A 289 10.27 -13.15 -17.93
C HIS A 289 11.61 -12.60 -18.42
N ASN A 290 11.58 -11.57 -19.26
CA ASN A 290 12.71 -10.68 -19.48
C ASN A 290 12.88 -9.80 -18.22
N ILE A 291 13.78 -10.22 -17.32
CA ILE A 291 13.90 -9.62 -15.99
C ILE A 291 14.80 -8.39 -15.98
N VAL A 292 15.46 -8.06 -17.09
CA VAL A 292 16.41 -6.94 -17.27
C VAL A 292 17.66 -7.02 -16.38
N SER A 293 17.59 -7.48 -15.13
CA SER A 293 18.73 -7.79 -14.28
C SER A 293 18.30 -8.62 -13.07
N LEU A 294 18.67 -9.90 -13.03
CA LEU A 294 18.30 -10.79 -11.93
C LEU A 294 18.94 -10.33 -10.61
N CYS A 295 20.22 -9.97 -10.61
CA CYS A 295 20.91 -9.53 -9.38
C CYS A 295 20.28 -8.28 -8.76
N LYS A 296 19.84 -7.32 -9.60
CA LYS A 296 19.17 -6.10 -9.14
C LYS A 296 17.80 -6.39 -8.52
N HIS A 297 17.09 -7.38 -9.06
CA HIS A 297 15.70 -7.68 -8.71
C HIS A 297 15.54 -8.94 -7.86
N HIS A 298 16.63 -9.56 -7.42
CA HIS A 298 16.64 -10.83 -6.69
C HIS A 298 15.72 -10.81 -5.47
N SER A 299 15.81 -9.77 -4.62
CA SER A 299 14.94 -9.65 -3.45
C SER A 299 13.45 -9.58 -3.77
N HIS A 300 13.08 -9.05 -4.94
CA HIS A 300 11.70 -8.99 -5.41
C HIS A 300 11.26 -10.37 -5.90
N VAL A 301 12.10 -11.06 -6.68
CA VAL A 301 11.85 -12.46 -7.12
C VAL A 301 11.58 -13.38 -5.92
N LEU A 302 12.33 -13.21 -4.82
CA LEU A 302 12.15 -14.02 -3.62
C LEU A 302 10.82 -13.78 -2.87
N GLN A 303 10.18 -12.63 -3.07
CA GLN A 303 8.96 -12.22 -2.34
C GLN A 303 7.72 -12.25 -3.24
N ASP A 304 7.90 -12.30 -4.55
CA ASP A 304 6.82 -12.28 -5.51
C ASP A 304 6.24 -13.69 -5.68
N LEU A 305 4.92 -13.77 -5.47
CA LEU A 305 4.17 -15.02 -5.49
C LEU A 305 4.17 -15.67 -6.86
N SER A 306 4.35 -14.89 -7.92
CA SER A 306 4.51 -15.40 -9.27
C SER A 306 5.73 -16.33 -9.31
N TYR A 307 6.91 -15.85 -8.96
CA TYR A 307 8.10 -16.69 -9.05
C TYR A 307 8.02 -17.86 -8.07
N THR A 308 7.67 -17.60 -6.82
CA THR A 308 7.71 -18.63 -5.76
C THR A 308 6.68 -19.75 -5.96
N ARG A 309 5.53 -19.48 -6.61
CA ARG A 309 4.53 -20.51 -6.91
C ARG A 309 4.75 -21.23 -8.24
N SER A 310 5.63 -20.73 -9.11
CA SER A 310 6.01 -21.43 -10.34
C SER A 310 6.69 -22.77 -10.04
N ASP A 311 6.52 -23.74 -10.94
CA ASP A 311 7.29 -24.99 -10.94
C ASP A 311 8.58 -24.84 -11.76
N ILE A 312 8.52 -24.03 -12.82
CA ILE A 312 9.64 -23.71 -13.72
C ILE A 312 9.71 -22.19 -13.89
N ILE A 313 10.90 -21.61 -13.73
CA ILE A 313 11.16 -20.18 -13.92
C ILE A 313 12.24 -20.04 -15.00
N MET A 314 11.88 -19.38 -16.10
CA MET A 314 12.75 -19.09 -17.23
C MET A 314 12.97 -17.58 -17.30
N LEU A 315 14.21 -17.13 -17.14
CA LEU A 315 14.54 -15.71 -17.16
C LEU A 315 15.49 -15.43 -18.31
N CYS A 316 15.26 -14.33 -19.03
CA CYS A 316 16.22 -13.76 -19.97
C CYS A 316 16.62 -12.34 -19.57
N GLU A 317 17.67 -11.81 -20.21
CA GLU A 317 18.40 -10.61 -19.77
C GLU A 317 18.71 -10.64 -18.27
N THR A 318 19.18 -11.78 -17.78
CA THR A 318 19.53 -11.89 -16.35
C THR A 318 20.70 -10.99 -16.00
N ARG A 319 21.55 -10.66 -16.99
CA ARG A 319 22.77 -9.85 -16.89
C ARG A 319 23.71 -10.34 -15.81
N THR A 320 23.73 -11.65 -15.60
CA THR A 320 24.49 -12.34 -14.56
C THR A 320 25.95 -12.53 -14.96
N MET A 321 26.82 -12.64 -13.96
CA MET A 321 28.25 -12.90 -14.08
C MET A 321 28.59 -14.15 -13.26
N PRO A 322 29.60 -14.97 -13.62
CA PRO A 322 29.82 -16.29 -13.00
C PRO A 322 29.90 -16.33 -11.46
N LEU A 323 30.31 -15.23 -10.81
CA LEU A 323 30.43 -15.15 -9.35
C LEU A 323 29.16 -14.68 -8.63
N ASP A 324 28.11 -14.31 -9.37
CA ASP A 324 26.86 -13.86 -8.77
C ASP A 324 26.12 -15.03 -8.09
N ASP A 325 25.71 -14.81 -6.84
CA ASP A 325 24.71 -15.65 -6.16
C ASP A 325 23.32 -15.25 -6.63
N ILE A 326 22.66 -16.20 -7.27
CA ILE A 326 21.32 -16.06 -7.85
C ILE A 326 20.40 -17.19 -7.35
N SER A 327 20.72 -17.79 -6.21
CA SER A 327 19.94 -18.87 -5.63
C SER A 327 18.50 -18.44 -5.32
N ILE A 328 17.53 -19.29 -5.67
CA ILE A 328 16.12 -19.11 -5.32
C ILE A 328 15.73 -20.27 -4.39
N PRO A 329 15.37 -20.02 -3.12
CA PRO A 329 14.99 -21.06 -2.18
C PRO A 329 13.86 -21.95 -2.72
N GLY A 330 14.02 -23.27 -2.62
CA GLY A 330 13.05 -24.26 -3.12
C GLY A 330 13.21 -24.62 -4.60
N PHE A 331 14.14 -23.99 -5.31
CA PHE A 331 14.46 -24.28 -6.71
C PHE A 331 15.90 -24.76 -6.89
N GLU A 332 16.12 -25.46 -7.98
CA GLU A 332 17.41 -25.89 -8.50
C GLU A 332 17.68 -25.16 -9.82
N LEU A 333 18.91 -24.66 -9.99
CA LEU A 333 19.35 -23.97 -11.20
C LEU A 333 19.89 -25.01 -12.19
N LEU A 334 19.10 -25.33 -13.23
CA LEU A 334 19.46 -26.33 -14.24
C LEU A 334 20.22 -25.75 -15.44
N HIS A 335 20.00 -24.47 -15.75
CA HIS A 335 20.68 -23.78 -16.84
C HIS A 335 21.07 -22.36 -16.42
N ARG A 336 22.27 -21.93 -16.82
CA ARG A 336 22.78 -20.58 -16.60
C ARG A 336 23.69 -20.17 -17.74
N ARG A 337 23.35 -19.06 -18.39
CA ARG A 337 24.18 -18.36 -19.35
C ARG A 337 24.46 -16.95 -18.84
N ASP A 338 25.73 -16.67 -18.55
CA ASP A 338 26.19 -15.37 -18.06
C ASP A 338 26.58 -14.41 -19.19
N CYS A 339 26.70 -13.12 -18.87
CA CYS A 339 27.35 -12.13 -19.71
C CYS A 339 28.83 -12.46 -19.98
N VAL A 340 29.25 -12.21 -21.22
CA VAL A 340 30.65 -12.38 -21.66
C VAL A 340 31.44 -11.07 -21.45
N ARG A 341 32.78 -11.16 -21.35
CA ARG A 341 33.74 -10.02 -21.33
C ARG A 341 33.69 -9.09 -20.10
N ALA A 342 33.37 -9.61 -18.93
CA ALA A 342 33.40 -8.87 -17.66
C ALA A 342 32.46 -7.64 -17.56
N THR A 343 31.57 -7.45 -18.54
CA THR A 343 30.63 -6.32 -18.58
C THR A 343 29.20 -6.83 -18.63
N ARG A 344 28.35 -6.36 -17.72
CA ARG A 344 26.92 -6.67 -17.74
C ARG A 344 26.25 -5.95 -18.92
N HIS A 345 25.53 -6.69 -19.75
CA HIS A 345 24.81 -6.19 -20.92
C HIS A 345 23.49 -6.96 -21.10
N PRO A 346 22.52 -6.48 -21.90
CA PRO A 346 21.23 -7.13 -22.21
C PRO A 346 21.34 -8.57 -22.77
N PHE A 347 21.73 -9.51 -21.91
CA PHE A 347 22.03 -10.90 -22.26
C PHE A 347 21.98 -11.78 -21.01
N GLY A 348 21.92 -13.08 -21.24
CA GLY A 348 21.97 -14.13 -20.24
C GLY A 348 20.60 -14.74 -19.98
N THR A 349 20.60 -16.05 -19.77
CA THR A 349 19.41 -16.86 -19.54
C THR A 349 19.61 -17.76 -18.32
N THR A 350 18.54 -18.01 -17.57
CA THR A 350 18.57 -18.96 -16.44
C THR A 350 17.30 -19.78 -16.40
N LEU A 351 17.43 -21.05 -16.04
CA LEU A 351 16.33 -21.97 -15.81
C LEU A 351 16.37 -22.46 -14.37
N TYR A 352 15.32 -22.16 -13.61
CA TYR A 352 15.10 -22.73 -12.29
C TYR A 352 13.96 -23.72 -12.34
N VAL A 353 14.12 -24.86 -11.66
CA VAL A 353 13.10 -25.90 -11.52
C VAL A 353 12.89 -26.18 -10.05
N ARG A 354 11.63 -26.31 -9.62
CA ARG A 354 11.31 -26.65 -8.24
C ARG A 354 11.97 -27.99 -7.87
N GLN A 355 12.60 -28.08 -6.71
CA GLN A 355 13.45 -29.23 -6.31
C GLN A 355 12.74 -30.60 -6.38
N GLY A 356 11.41 -30.65 -6.25
CA GLY A 356 10.64 -31.89 -6.42
C GLY A 356 10.47 -32.37 -7.87
N LEU A 357 10.83 -31.55 -8.86
CA LEU A 357 10.65 -31.79 -10.28
C LEU A 357 11.96 -31.96 -11.04
N SER A 358 13.12 -31.61 -10.47
CA SER A 358 14.41 -31.62 -11.18
C SER A 358 14.71 -32.95 -11.89
N GLY A 359 14.41 -34.09 -11.25
CA GLY A 359 14.59 -35.42 -11.87
C GLY A 359 13.66 -35.73 -13.06
N ARG A 360 12.68 -34.86 -13.32
CA ARG A 360 11.75 -34.94 -14.47
C ARG A 360 12.11 -33.95 -15.57
N VAL A 361 13.07 -33.04 -15.35
CA VAL A 361 13.40 -31.96 -16.28
C VAL A 361 14.83 -32.14 -16.79
N GLU A 362 14.99 -32.29 -18.11
CA GLU A 362 16.28 -32.44 -18.77
C GLU A 362 16.50 -31.29 -19.76
N VAL A 363 17.64 -30.60 -19.68
CA VAL A 363 18.05 -29.64 -20.72
C VAL A 363 18.67 -30.43 -21.88
N ILE A 364 17.99 -30.44 -23.03
CA ILE A 364 18.37 -31.24 -24.20
C ILE A 364 19.00 -30.41 -25.32
N PHE A 365 18.87 -29.09 -25.26
CA PHE A 365 19.43 -28.16 -26.24
C PHE A 365 19.88 -26.89 -25.52
N ASP A 366 21.14 -26.53 -25.68
CA ASP A 366 21.73 -25.32 -25.08
C ASP A 366 22.82 -24.72 -25.98
N GLU A 367 22.45 -24.34 -27.21
CA GLU A 367 23.39 -23.73 -28.15
C GLU A 367 23.06 -22.23 -28.38
N PRO A 368 23.99 -21.31 -28.05
CA PRO A 368 23.79 -19.91 -28.33
C PRO A 368 24.18 -19.60 -29.78
N SER A 369 23.38 -18.77 -30.46
CA SER A 369 23.85 -18.10 -31.67
C SER A 369 24.43 -16.74 -31.32
N VAL A 370 25.75 -16.66 -31.33
CA VAL A 370 26.45 -15.37 -31.19
C VAL A 370 26.97 -14.98 -32.56
N THR A 371 26.23 -14.13 -33.25
CA THR A 371 26.51 -13.84 -34.66
C THR A 371 27.37 -12.59 -34.85
N VAL A 372 27.17 -11.55 -34.03
CA VAL A 372 27.91 -10.27 -34.20
C VAL A 372 28.18 -9.57 -32.86
N TRP A 373 29.45 -9.23 -32.62
CA TRP A 373 29.89 -8.30 -31.58
C TRP A 373 30.23 -6.93 -32.20
N ARG A 374 29.81 -5.83 -31.57
CA ARG A 374 30.26 -4.46 -31.89
C ARG A 374 30.54 -3.70 -30.60
N ASP A 375 31.68 -3.00 -30.54
CA ASP A 375 32.06 -2.15 -29.40
C ASP A 375 31.94 -2.82 -28.02
N CYS A 376 32.32 -4.10 -27.95
CA CYS A 376 32.20 -4.96 -26.75
C CYS A 376 30.77 -5.32 -26.31
N HIS A 377 29.75 -4.98 -27.10
CA HIS A 377 28.37 -5.39 -26.92
C HIS A 377 27.97 -6.50 -27.89
N LEU A 378 27.20 -7.45 -27.38
CA LEU A 378 26.57 -8.49 -28.19
C LEU A 378 25.41 -7.84 -28.96
N HIS A 379 25.57 -7.69 -30.28
CA HIS A 379 24.64 -6.91 -31.10
C HIS A 379 23.55 -7.77 -31.73
N SER A 380 23.90 -8.98 -32.18
CA SER A 380 22.98 -9.88 -32.88
C SER A 380 23.12 -11.29 -32.32
N PHE A 381 22.04 -11.79 -31.70
CA PHE A 381 22.00 -13.13 -31.11
C PHE A 381 20.59 -13.71 -31.06
N VAL A 382 20.55 -15.03 -30.95
CA VAL A 382 19.36 -15.84 -30.62
C VAL A 382 19.84 -16.90 -29.63
N ASP A 383 19.34 -16.83 -28.40
CA ASP A 383 19.59 -17.81 -27.35
C ASP A 383 18.35 -18.71 -27.26
N VAL A 384 18.53 -20.02 -27.40
CA VAL A 384 17.44 -21.01 -27.40
C VAL A 384 17.82 -22.13 -26.46
N VAL A 385 16.94 -22.41 -25.50
CA VAL A 385 17.10 -23.51 -24.55
C VAL A 385 15.92 -24.45 -24.68
N GLY A 386 16.21 -25.71 -25.02
CA GLY A 386 15.21 -26.77 -25.14
C GLY A 386 15.25 -27.69 -23.93
N ILE A 387 14.08 -27.97 -23.38
CA ILE A 387 13.89 -28.73 -22.15
C ILE A 387 12.90 -29.85 -22.40
N LEU A 388 13.21 -31.04 -21.91
CA LEU A 388 12.33 -32.20 -21.87
C LEU A 388 11.69 -32.33 -20.49
N LEU A 389 10.37 -32.47 -20.45
CA LEU A 389 9.60 -32.80 -19.27
C LEU A 389 9.13 -34.24 -19.33
N SER A 390 9.62 -35.07 -18.41
CA SER A 390 9.24 -36.47 -18.27
C SER A 390 7.98 -36.60 -17.41
N GLY A 391 6.99 -37.33 -17.89
CA GLY A 391 5.71 -37.55 -17.22
C GLY A 391 5.01 -38.82 -17.68
N GLN A 392 3.67 -38.85 -17.62
CA GLN A 392 2.89 -39.86 -18.35
C GLN A 392 3.07 -39.69 -19.86
N ARG A 393 3.28 -38.46 -20.32
CA ARG A 393 3.71 -38.11 -21.67
C ARG A 393 4.92 -37.19 -21.60
N THR A 394 5.84 -37.37 -22.53
CA THR A 394 7.00 -36.50 -22.65
C THR A 394 6.58 -35.21 -23.36
N ALA A 395 6.83 -34.06 -22.73
CA ALA A 395 6.56 -32.74 -23.29
C ALA A 395 7.86 -31.95 -23.48
N GLY A 396 7.89 -31.08 -24.48
CA GLY A 396 9.00 -30.16 -24.75
C GLY A 396 8.64 -28.74 -24.35
N ILE A 397 9.53 -28.06 -23.62
CA ILE A 397 9.49 -26.62 -23.45
C ILE A 397 10.71 -26.03 -24.16
N VAL A 398 10.50 -25.04 -25.03
CA VAL A 398 11.57 -24.23 -25.60
C VAL A 398 11.41 -22.83 -25.04
N PHE A 399 12.44 -22.28 -24.41
CA PHE A 399 12.44 -20.85 -24.13
C PHE A 399 13.58 -20.12 -24.84
N LEU A 400 13.29 -18.93 -25.32
CA LEU A 400 14.19 -18.20 -26.20
C LEU A 400 14.28 -16.71 -25.89
N HIS A 401 15.42 -16.15 -26.25
CA HIS A 401 15.66 -14.71 -26.24
C HIS A 401 16.34 -14.32 -27.55
N ARG A 402 15.60 -13.60 -28.39
CA ARG A 402 16.05 -13.12 -29.69
C ARG A 402 16.38 -11.64 -29.59
N SER A 403 17.59 -11.22 -29.94
CA SER A 403 17.93 -9.79 -29.94
C SER A 403 17.20 -9.03 -31.07
N PRO A 404 16.90 -7.73 -30.91
CA PRO A 404 16.20 -6.95 -31.93
C PRO A 404 16.90 -6.91 -33.29
N GLN A 405 18.24 -6.97 -33.31
CA GLN A 405 19.07 -6.89 -34.51
C GLN A 405 19.38 -8.27 -35.12
N SER A 406 18.79 -9.36 -34.61
CA SER A 406 18.94 -10.69 -35.21
C SER A 406 18.07 -10.84 -36.47
N THR A 407 18.53 -11.63 -37.44
CA THR A 407 17.76 -11.88 -38.66
C THR A 407 16.80 -13.07 -38.48
N MET A 408 15.71 -13.09 -39.24
CA MET A 408 14.80 -14.25 -39.29
C MET A 408 15.53 -15.53 -39.73
N SER A 409 16.55 -15.41 -40.59
CA SER A 409 17.36 -16.57 -40.99
C SER A 409 18.14 -17.17 -39.82
N ASN A 410 18.76 -16.31 -39.00
CA ASN A 410 19.49 -16.76 -37.81
C ASN A 410 18.55 -17.41 -36.79
N PHE A 411 17.39 -16.80 -36.56
CA PHE A 411 16.33 -17.38 -35.73
C PHE A 411 15.92 -18.78 -36.22
N ARG A 412 15.59 -18.92 -37.51
CA ARG A 412 15.17 -20.21 -38.10
C ARG A 412 16.23 -21.30 -37.99
N GLN A 413 17.50 -20.95 -38.13
CA GLN A 413 18.60 -21.91 -37.99
C GLN A 413 18.65 -22.51 -36.58
N HIS A 414 18.67 -21.66 -35.56
CA HIS A 414 18.85 -22.10 -34.17
C HIS A 414 17.58 -22.67 -33.56
N PHE A 415 16.43 -22.03 -33.80
CA PHE A 415 15.15 -22.59 -33.41
C PHE A 415 14.90 -23.93 -34.11
N GLY A 416 15.18 -24.03 -35.42
CA GLY A 416 15.04 -25.27 -36.17
C GLY A 416 15.91 -26.42 -35.64
N ALA A 417 17.15 -26.15 -35.23
CA ALA A 417 18.03 -27.16 -34.62
C ALA A 417 17.48 -27.68 -33.27
N CYS A 418 16.93 -26.78 -32.44
CA CYS A 418 16.24 -27.18 -31.21
C CYS A 418 15.00 -28.03 -31.49
N MET A 419 14.17 -27.63 -32.47
CA MET A 419 12.98 -28.38 -32.87
C MET A 419 13.33 -29.76 -33.44
N GLN A 420 14.41 -29.86 -34.21
CA GLN A 420 14.92 -31.15 -34.69
C GLN A 420 15.35 -32.04 -33.53
N SER A 421 16.05 -31.49 -32.53
CA SER A 421 16.47 -32.24 -31.33
C SER A 421 15.27 -32.79 -30.54
N LEU A 422 14.18 -32.02 -30.42
CA LEU A 422 12.92 -32.46 -29.82
C LEU A 422 12.25 -33.57 -30.65
N GLN A 423 12.24 -33.43 -31.97
CA GLN A 423 11.66 -34.42 -32.88
C GLN A 423 12.42 -35.75 -32.83
N GLU A 424 13.76 -35.73 -32.78
CA GLU A 424 14.61 -36.92 -32.65
C GLU A 424 14.40 -37.65 -31.32
N ARG A 425 13.96 -36.93 -30.29
CA ARG A 425 13.55 -37.47 -28.98
C ARG A 425 12.10 -37.95 -28.95
N GLY A 426 11.36 -37.84 -30.05
CA GLY A 426 9.96 -38.27 -30.16
C GLY A 426 8.97 -37.41 -29.38
N VAL A 427 9.29 -36.13 -29.16
CA VAL A 427 8.41 -35.21 -28.43
C VAL A 427 7.26 -34.75 -29.33
N GLU A 428 6.03 -35.03 -28.90
CA GLU A 428 4.83 -34.65 -29.64
C GLU A 428 4.24 -33.31 -29.18
N THR A 429 4.26 -33.04 -27.87
CA THR A 429 3.73 -31.80 -27.30
C THR A 429 4.85 -30.81 -27.02
N ILE A 430 4.74 -29.62 -27.61
CA ILE A 430 5.77 -28.59 -27.54
C ILE A 430 5.13 -27.25 -27.16
N THR A 431 5.71 -26.58 -26.17
CA THR A 431 5.40 -25.20 -25.79
C THR A 431 6.65 -24.35 -25.97
N VAL A 432 6.53 -23.22 -26.65
CA VAL A 432 7.62 -22.28 -26.92
C VAL A 432 7.28 -20.95 -26.27
N VAL A 433 8.17 -20.40 -25.45
CA VAL A 433 7.96 -19.10 -24.78
C VAL A 433 9.20 -18.23 -24.93
N GLY A 434 9.08 -16.91 -24.97
CA GLY A 434 10.28 -16.09 -25.00
C GLY A 434 10.07 -14.65 -25.43
N ASP A 435 11.15 -13.88 -25.38
CA ASP A 435 11.23 -12.56 -25.99
C ASP A 435 11.68 -12.74 -27.45
N PHE A 436 10.73 -12.59 -28.37
CA PHE A 436 10.97 -12.74 -29.80
C PHE A 436 11.51 -11.44 -30.42
N ASN A 437 11.36 -10.29 -29.77
CA ASN A 437 11.59 -8.97 -30.37
C ASN A 437 10.94 -8.83 -31.77
N ILE A 438 9.71 -9.36 -31.91
CA ILE A 438 8.83 -9.22 -33.09
C ILE A 438 7.45 -8.84 -32.55
N ASN A 439 7.00 -7.61 -32.81
CA ASN A 439 5.71 -7.16 -32.30
C ASN A 439 4.58 -7.83 -33.08
N LEU A 440 3.74 -8.60 -32.38
CA LEU A 440 2.61 -9.31 -32.98
C LEU A 440 1.56 -8.35 -33.57
N GLN A 441 1.48 -7.13 -33.04
CA GLN A 441 0.59 -6.08 -33.53
C GLN A 441 1.05 -5.47 -34.87
N ASP A 442 2.30 -5.70 -35.29
CA ASP A 442 2.77 -5.36 -36.63
C ASP A 442 2.65 -6.58 -37.55
N ALA A 443 1.56 -6.62 -38.33
CA ALA A 443 1.27 -7.72 -39.25
C ALA A 443 2.41 -8.02 -40.24
N THR A 444 3.20 -7.01 -40.62
CA THR A 444 4.33 -7.18 -41.57
C THR A 444 5.46 -7.97 -40.93
N ALA A 445 5.77 -7.66 -39.67
CA ALA A 445 6.79 -8.35 -38.89
C ALA A 445 6.32 -9.71 -38.37
N ALA A 446 5.05 -9.82 -37.99
CA ALA A 446 4.45 -11.01 -37.37
C ALA A 446 4.20 -12.16 -38.38
N THR A 447 3.74 -11.87 -39.59
CA THR A 447 3.33 -12.90 -40.56
C THR A 447 4.43 -13.94 -40.86
N PRO A 448 5.71 -13.56 -41.09
CA PRO A 448 6.78 -14.52 -41.31
C PRO A 448 7.08 -15.41 -40.10
N LEU A 449 6.93 -14.88 -38.88
CA LEU A 449 7.08 -15.64 -37.64
C LEU A 449 5.93 -16.65 -37.51
N LEU A 450 4.68 -16.18 -37.57
CA LEU A 450 3.48 -17.01 -37.43
C LEU A 450 3.45 -18.16 -38.45
N ARG A 451 3.81 -17.89 -39.72
CA ARG A 451 3.90 -18.93 -40.75
C ARG A 451 4.97 -19.97 -40.42
N TYR A 452 6.11 -19.54 -39.89
CA TYR A 452 7.21 -20.45 -39.55
C TYR A 452 6.87 -21.31 -38.34
N MET A 453 6.31 -20.70 -37.28
CA MET A 453 5.82 -21.41 -36.10
C MET A 453 4.70 -22.41 -36.47
N GLY A 454 3.76 -21.99 -37.30
CA GLY A 454 2.67 -22.84 -37.80
C GLY A 454 3.15 -24.03 -38.63
N GLY A 455 4.33 -23.97 -39.24
CA GLY A 455 4.97 -25.11 -39.91
C GLY A 455 5.31 -26.27 -38.98
N PHE A 456 5.43 -26.01 -37.67
CA PHE A 456 5.59 -27.01 -36.61
C PHE A 456 4.27 -27.32 -35.89
N GLY A 457 3.14 -26.81 -36.38
CA GLY A 457 1.83 -26.95 -35.73
C GLY A 457 1.64 -26.06 -34.49
N LEU A 458 2.55 -25.11 -34.24
CA LEU A 458 2.50 -24.23 -33.09
C LEU A 458 1.53 -23.06 -33.33
N GLN A 459 0.63 -22.81 -32.37
CA GLN A 459 -0.34 -21.71 -32.37
C GLN A 459 -0.03 -20.74 -31.23
N ILE A 460 -0.42 -19.47 -31.36
CA ILE A 460 -0.24 -18.47 -30.31
C ILE A 460 -1.19 -18.78 -29.12
N MET A 461 -0.67 -18.69 -27.90
CA MET A 461 -1.40 -19.00 -26.66
C MET A 461 -1.69 -17.78 -25.79
N VAL A 462 -1.04 -16.65 -26.08
CA VAL A 462 -1.32 -15.35 -25.43
C VAL A 462 -2.45 -14.62 -26.17
N ASP A 463 -3.19 -13.78 -25.44
CA ASP A 463 -4.20 -12.88 -26.04
C ASP A 463 -3.53 -11.87 -26.98
N GLU A 464 -3.91 -11.91 -28.26
CA GLU A 464 -3.35 -11.04 -29.31
C GLU A 464 -3.69 -9.55 -29.10
N THR A 465 -4.67 -9.23 -28.24
CA THR A 465 -5.03 -7.86 -27.86
C THR A 465 -4.25 -7.34 -26.65
N ALA A 466 -3.54 -8.21 -25.94
CA ALA A 466 -2.73 -7.85 -24.78
C ALA A 466 -1.43 -7.14 -25.18
N VAL A 467 -0.73 -6.62 -24.17
CA VAL A 467 0.61 -6.05 -24.29
C VAL A 467 1.54 -6.77 -23.33
N SER A 468 2.75 -7.10 -23.79
CA SER A 468 3.79 -7.73 -22.97
C SER A 468 4.82 -6.72 -22.46
N THR A 469 4.68 -5.44 -22.79
CA THR A 469 5.56 -4.37 -22.31
C THR A 469 4.79 -3.12 -21.87
N ASP A 470 5.41 -2.30 -21.03
CA ASP A 470 4.91 -0.99 -20.62
C ASP A 470 4.83 0.01 -21.77
N ASN A 471 5.59 -0.25 -22.84
CA ASN A 471 5.60 0.55 -24.06
C ASN A 471 4.46 0.17 -25.03
N GLY A 472 3.59 -0.78 -24.65
CA GLY A 472 2.42 -1.17 -25.42
C GLY A 472 2.72 -2.11 -26.59
N THR A 473 3.83 -2.85 -26.55
CA THR A 473 4.16 -3.87 -27.56
C THR A 473 3.82 -5.28 -27.06
N LEU A 474 3.60 -6.22 -27.99
CA LEU A 474 3.43 -7.64 -27.71
C LEU A 474 4.57 -8.41 -28.38
N ILE A 475 5.68 -8.62 -27.65
CA ILE A 475 6.92 -9.24 -28.14
C ILE A 475 7.35 -10.47 -27.32
N ASP A 476 6.86 -10.60 -26.09
CA ASP A 476 7.04 -11.77 -25.25
C ASP A 476 5.86 -12.71 -25.51
N LEU A 477 6.11 -13.81 -26.22
CA LEU A 477 5.07 -14.65 -26.80
C LEU A 477 5.14 -16.07 -26.21
N CYS A 478 3.98 -16.73 -26.16
CA CYS A 478 3.88 -18.17 -25.89
C CYS A 478 3.17 -18.84 -27.07
N PHE A 479 3.75 -19.91 -27.59
CA PHE A 479 3.18 -20.77 -28.62
C PHE A 479 3.08 -22.21 -28.13
N SER A 480 2.09 -22.97 -28.58
CA SER A 480 2.07 -24.43 -28.36
C SER A 480 1.29 -25.16 -29.44
N ASN A 481 1.59 -26.44 -29.64
CA ASN A 481 0.77 -27.34 -30.45
C ASN A 481 -0.28 -28.10 -29.63
N ASP A 482 -0.28 -27.92 -28.30
CA ASP A 482 -1.33 -28.40 -27.40
C ASP A 482 -2.28 -27.25 -27.04
N THR A 483 -3.52 -27.35 -27.52
CA THR A 483 -4.56 -26.34 -27.29
C THR A 483 -5.10 -26.32 -25.86
N SER A 484 -4.69 -27.27 -25.00
CA SER A 484 -5.00 -27.23 -23.57
C SER A 484 -4.09 -26.30 -22.78
N VAL A 485 -2.96 -25.88 -23.35
CA VAL A 485 -2.07 -24.91 -22.71
C VAL A 485 -2.77 -23.56 -22.59
N ARG A 486 -2.81 -23.04 -21.37
CA ARG A 486 -3.32 -21.69 -21.10
C ARG A 486 -2.16 -20.77 -20.80
N SER A 487 -2.12 -19.59 -21.43
CA SER A 487 -1.08 -18.60 -21.18
C SER A 487 -1.68 -17.23 -20.84
N TYR A 488 -1.00 -16.52 -19.94
CA TYR A 488 -1.44 -15.24 -19.42
C TYR A 488 -0.24 -14.30 -19.28
N ILE A 489 -0.47 -13.01 -19.47
CA ILE A 489 0.53 -11.96 -19.21
C ILE A 489 0.17 -11.31 -17.88
N THR A 490 1.13 -11.25 -16.97
CA THR A 490 0.97 -10.68 -15.62
C THR A 490 1.76 -9.38 -15.50
N GLU A 491 1.34 -8.47 -14.62
CA GLU A 491 2.07 -7.20 -14.42
C GLU A 491 3.42 -7.38 -13.70
N SER A 492 4.37 -6.50 -14.00
CA SER A 492 5.70 -6.47 -13.39
C SER A 492 5.99 -5.07 -12.86
N VAL A 493 6.56 -5.00 -11.65
CA VAL A 493 7.05 -3.73 -11.07
C VAL A 493 8.57 -3.57 -11.21
N ILE A 494 9.24 -4.58 -11.75
CA ILE A 494 10.71 -4.66 -11.78
C ILE A 494 11.30 -4.61 -13.19
N SER A 495 10.48 -4.80 -14.22
CA SER A 495 10.86 -4.79 -15.62
C SER A 495 9.78 -4.06 -16.41
N ASP A 496 10.16 -3.41 -17.51
CA ASP A 496 9.25 -2.89 -18.52
C ASP A 496 8.64 -4.00 -19.39
N HIS A 497 9.17 -5.23 -19.27
CA HIS A 497 8.55 -6.44 -19.78
C HIS A 497 7.67 -7.09 -18.71
N LYS A 498 6.60 -7.72 -19.16
CA LYS A 498 5.59 -8.39 -18.34
C LYS A 498 5.80 -9.91 -18.38
N PRO A 499 5.81 -10.61 -17.24
CA PRO A 499 5.98 -12.06 -17.22
C PRO A 499 4.87 -12.77 -18.01
N VAL A 500 5.28 -13.79 -18.76
CA VAL A 500 4.39 -14.69 -19.48
C VAL A 500 4.28 -15.99 -18.70
N TRP A 501 3.09 -16.24 -18.19
CA TRP A 501 2.72 -17.47 -17.50
C TRP A 501 2.12 -18.46 -18.46
N PHE A 502 2.35 -19.75 -18.21
CA PHE A 502 1.56 -20.80 -18.83
C PHE A 502 1.43 -22.03 -17.95
N LYS A 503 0.30 -22.73 -18.11
CA LYS A 503 -0.02 -23.97 -17.41
C LYS A 503 -0.10 -25.13 -18.38
N LEU A 504 0.57 -26.24 -18.02
CA LEU A 504 0.51 -27.52 -18.70
C LEU A 504 -0.40 -28.47 -17.91
N ASP A 505 -1.64 -28.65 -18.36
CA ASP A 505 -2.67 -29.44 -17.66
C ASP A 505 -2.48 -30.97 -17.82
N ARG A 506 -1.71 -31.43 -18.81
CA ARG A 506 -1.54 -32.86 -19.16
C ARG A 506 -0.05 -33.22 -19.25
N LEU A 507 0.53 -33.71 -18.16
CA LEU A 507 1.91 -34.23 -18.10
C LEU A 507 1.98 -35.69 -17.69
#